data_AF-R7WGX3-F1
#
_entry.id   AF-R7WGX3-F1
#
_cell.length_a   1.000
_cell.length_b   1.000
_cell.length_c   1.000
_cell.angle_alpha   90.00
_cell.angle_beta   90.00
_cell.angle_gamma   90.00
#
_symmetry.space_group_name_H-M   'P 1'
#
loop_
_entity.id
_entity.type
_entity.pdbx_description
1 polymer ?
#
loop_
_entity_poly.entity_id
_entity_poly.type
_entity_poly.pdbx_seq_one_letter_code
_entity_poly.pdbx_strand_id
1 'polypeptide(L)'
;MAGFVLVLAAALGVGTASAHSVTTGSNPAPESSVDAGPERVEVQFNEALQTQFASLTVVGPDGNLWTKSDPRVEGNTVSADLGELGPAGEYTIAYRVTSADGHPVSGTIPFTLTTEGSGTPGAAADAAAAGDDEGGGGVPLWPFVVGAVVIVAAGVFFALRKPKS
;
A
#
# COMPACT_ATOMS: atom_id res chain seq x y z
N MET A 1 21.10 -56.65 -19.34
CA MET A 1 21.91 -55.65 -18.62
C MET A 1 21.08 -54.39 -18.49
N ALA A 2 20.70 -54.08 -17.25
CA ALA A 2 19.95 -52.90 -16.88
C ALA A 2 20.87 -51.67 -16.86
N GLY A 3 20.33 -50.50 -17.21
CA GLY A 3 20.97 -49.19 -17.07
C GLY A 3 19.99 -48.13 -17.57
N PHE A 4 19.22 -47.50 -16.68
CA PHE A 4 19.46 -46.13 -16.15
C PHE A 4 19.56 -45.11 -17.30
N VAL A 5 18.62 -44.19 -17.48
CA VAL A 5 18.50 -42.97 -16.66
C VAL A 5 17.03 -42.55 -16.53
N LEU A 6 16.58 -42.50 -15.27
CA LEU A 6 15.35 -41.87 -14.81
C LEU A 6 15.45 -40.37 -15.13
N VAL A 7 14.62 -39.86 -16.05
CA VAL A 7 14.50 -38.41 -16.28
C VAL A 7 13.93 -37.79 -15.01
N LEU A 8 14.79 -37.03 -14.34
CA LEU A 8 14.55 -36.37 -13.06
C LEU A 8 13.32 -35.46 -13.15
N ALA A 9 12.25 -35.84 -12.45
CA ALA A 9 11.06 -35.02 -12.23
C ALA A 9 11.43 -33.83 -11.32
N ALA A 10 12.03 -32.79 -11.89
CA ALA A 10 12.38 -31.55 -11.18
C ALA A 10 11.30 -30.45 -11.37
N ALA A 11 10.02 -30.82 -11.28
CA ALA A 11 8.89 -29.89 -11.40
C ALA A 11 8.07 -29.76 -10.09
N LEU A 12 8.64 -30.14 -8.95
CA LEU A 12 7.98 -29.98 -7.67
C LEU A 12 8.41 -28.65 -7.03
N GLY A 13 7.54 -27.65 -7.19
CA GLY A 13 7.51 -26.49 -6.30
C GLY A 13 8.02 -25.19 -6.91
N VAL A 14 7.33 -24.65 -7.91
CA VAL A 14 7.32 -23.19 -8.08
C VAL A 14 6.41 -22.64 -6.97
N GLY A 15 6.95 -22.60 -5.75
CA GLY A 15 6.32 -21.82 -4.69
C GLY A 15 6.28 -20.38 -5.18
N THR A 16 5.11 -19.76 -5.19
CA THR A 16 5.01 -18.32 -5.39
C THR A 16 5.75 -17.68 -4.21
N ALA A 17 7.01 -17.29 -4.41
CA ALA A 17 7.67 -16.43 -3.45
C ALA A 17 6.83 -15.16 -3.39
N SER A 18 6.20 -14.91 -2.23
CA SER A 18 5.49 -13.65 -2.00
C SER A 18 6.56 -12.56 -1.99
N ALA A 19 6.71 -11.86 -3.11
CA ALA A 19 7.69 -10.80 -3.30
C ALA A 19 7.21 -9.46 -2.75
N HIS A 20 6.01 -9.39 -2.20
CA HIS A 20 5.48 -8.18 -1.60
C HIS A 20 5.90 -8.08 -0.14
N SER A 21 6.33 -6.90 0.28
CA SER A 21 6.56 -6.64 1.69
C SER A 21 5.27 -6.80 2.49
N VAL A 22 5.34 -7.56 3.57
CA VAL A 22 4.25 -7.86 4.49
C VAL A 22 4.56 -7.29 5.86
N THR A 23 3.52 -6.91 6.60
CA THR A 23 3.69 -6.50 7.99
C THR A 23 4.13 -7.68 8.84
N THR A 24 5.13 -7.46 9.67
CA THR A 24 5.69 -8.44 10.62
C THR A 24 5.36 -8.07 12.07
N GLY A 25 5.00 -6.82 12.32
CA GLY A 25 4.66 -6.31 13.64
C GLY A 25 4.11 -4.89 13.59
N SER A 26 3.51 -4.48 14.71
CA SER A 26 3.12 -3.09 14.94
C SER A 26 3.05 -2.81 16.44
N ASN A 27 3.15 -1.53 16.77
CA ASN A 27 2.89 -1.00 18.10
C ASN A 27 1.91 0.18 18.01
N PRO A 28 0.71 0.10 18.60
CA PRO A 28 0.13 -1.06 19.28
C PRO A 28 -0.01 -2.30 18.41
N ALA A 29 -0.08 -3.48 19.04
CA ALA A 29 -0.24 -4.75 18.32
C ALA A 29 -1.66 -4.86 17.70
N PRO A 30 -1.82 -5.64 16.61
CA PRO A 30 -3.13 -5.83 15.99
C PRO A 30 -4.15 -6.40 16.98
N GLU A 31 -5.36 -5.83 16.98
CA GLU A 31 -6.48 -6.24 17.86
C GLU A 31 -6.16 -6.12 19.36
N SER A 32 -5.09 -5.40 19.74
CA SER A 32 -4.73 -5.23 21.15
C SER A 32 -5.62 -4.20 21.85
N SER A 33 -5.79 -4.38 23.15
CA SER A 33 -6.45 -3.42 24.03
C SER A 33 -5.42 -2.74 24.91
N VAL A 34 -5.37 -1.41 24.88
CA VAL A 34 -4.46 -0.58 25.67
C VAL A 34 -5.25 0.35 26.58
N ASP A 35 -4.69 0.68 27.73
CA ASP A 35 -5.21 1.67 28.68
C ASP A 35 -4.75 3.10 28.33
N ALA A 36 -3.56 3.23 27.75
CA ALA A 36 -3.05 4.46 27.16
C ALA A 36 -2.39 4.21 25.80
N GLY A 37 -2.48 5.17 24.88
CA GLY A 37 -1.75 5.12 23.61
C GLY A 37 -0.24 5.31 23.82
N PRO A 38 0.62 4.71 22.96
CA PRO A 38 2.05 4.98 23.00
C PRO A 38 2.34 6.41 22.53
N GLU A 39 3.53 6.93 22.81
CA GLU A 39 3.99 8.24 22.28
C GLU A 39 4.21 8.23 20.76
N ARG A 40 4.34 7.04 20.18
CA ARG A 40 4.58 6.81 18.75
C ARG A 40 3.93 5.51 18.32
N VAL A 41 3.34 5.52 17.14
CA VAL A 41 2.89 4.32 16.45
C VAL A 41 3.95 3.84 15.47
N GLU A 42 4.08 2.52 15.34
CA GLU A 42 5.08 1.90 14.48
C GLU A 42 4.50 0.68 13.76
N VAL A 43 4.91 0.47 12.51
CA VAL A 43 4.62 -0.73 11.73
C VAL A 43 5.91 -1.26 11.12
N GLN A 44 6.18 -2.55 11.34
CA GLN A 44 7.38 -3.24 10.88
C GLN A 44 7.04 -4.16 9.70
N PHE A 45 8.00 -4.28 8.79
CA PHE A 45 7.89 -5.10 7.59
C PHE A 45 9.01 -6.14 7.51
N ASN A 46 8.83 -7.16 6.68
CA ASN A 46 9.83 -8.20 6.43
C ASN A 46 11.00 -7.73 5.56
N GLU A 47 10.90 -6.58 4.92
CA GLU A 47 11.91 -6.01 4.02
C GLU A 47 12.07 -4.51 4.25
N ALA A 48 13.18 -3.96 3.77
CA ALA A 48 13.43 -2.53 3.82
C ALA A 48 12.40 -1.74 2.98
N LEU A 49 12.12 -0.52 3.43
CA LEU A 49 11.20 0.40 2.79
C LEU A 49 11.95 1.52 2.09
N GLN A 50 11.37 2.04 1.01
CA GLN A 50 11.75 3.32 0.43
C GLN A 50 11.32 4.45 1.37
N THR A 51 12.14 5.49 1.50
CA THR A 51 11.88 6.61 2.42
C THR A 51 10.86 7.62 1.90
N GLN A 52 10.59 7.61 0.60
CA GLN A 52 9.70 8.55 -0.09
C GLN A 52 8.27 8.01 -0.16
N PHE A 53 7.30 8.93 -0.12
CA PHE A 53 5.86 8.66 -0.30
C PHE A 53 5.24 7.68 0.71
N ALA A 54 5.87 7.50 1.87
CA ALA A 54 5.26 6.80 2.99
C ALA A 54 4.14 7.64 3.60
N SER A 55 3.08 6.98 4.07
CA SER A 55 2.04 7.54 4.93
C SER A 55 1.82 6.60 6.12
N LEU A 56 1.63 7.19 7.29
CA LEU A 56 1.21 6.48 8.49
C LEU A 56 0.35 7.40 9.35
N THR A 57 -0.90 7.03 9.52
CA THR A 57 -1.90 7.80 10.26
C THR A 57 -2.63 6.93 11.26
N VAL A 58 -3.21 7.55 12.28
CA VAL A 58 -4.10 6.88 13.23
C VAL A 58 -5.42 7.61 13.21
N VAL A 59 -6.50 6.88 12.96
CA VAL A 59 -7.88 7.41 12.96
C VAL A 59 -8.58 6.87 14.19
N GLY A 60 -9.19 7.76 14.97
CA GLY A 60 -9.93 7.38 16.18
C GLY A 60 -11.40 7.05 15.90
N PRO A 61 -12.15 6.63 16.93
CA PRO A 61 -13.58 6.31 16.81
C PRO A 61 -14.43 7.55 16.49
N ASP A 62 -13.86 8.74 16.64
CA ASP A 62 -14.44 10.03 16.29
C ASP A 62 -14.21 10.42 14.82
N GLY A 63 -13.50 9.59 14.03
CA GLY A 63 -13.20 9.84 12.62
C GLY A 63 -12.09 10.86 12.39
N ASN A 64 -11.38 11.30 13.44
CA ASN A 64 -10.31 12.29 13.34
C ASN A 64 -8.93 11.65 13.37
N LEU A 65 -7.93 12.40 12.91
CA LEU A 65 -6.52 12.01 12.95
C LEU A 65 -5.91 12.22 14.34
N TRP A 66 -5.17 11.24 14.83
CA TRP A 66 -4.50 11.28 16.14
C TRP A 66 -2.97 11.33 16.03
N THR A 67 -2.41 11.15 14.83
CA THR A 67 -0.99 11.38 14.55
C THR A 67 -0.63 12.86 14.62
N LYS A 68 0.61 13.15 15.02
CA LYS A 68 1.14 14.50 15.26
C LYS A 68 2.40 14.83 14.46
N SER A 69 2.89 13.88 13.67
CA SER A 69 4.03 14.09 12.77
C SER A 69 3.78 13.45 11.42
N ASP A 70 4.57 13.88 10.43
CA ASP A 70 4.80 13.12 9.21
C ASP A 70 5.43 11.75 9.54
N PRO A 71 5.29 10.75 8.65
CA PRO A 71 5.90 9.44 8.84
C PRO A 71 7.42 9.51 8.72
N ARG A 72 8.09 8.72 9.55
CA ARG A 72 9.53 8.46 9.51
C ARG A 72 9.78 7.01 9.15
N VAL A 73 10.59 6.79 8.13
CA VAL A 73 11.00 5.46 7.66
C VAL A 73 12.44 5.20 8.05
N GLU A 74 12.67 4.11 8.79
CA GLU A 74 13.98 3.64 9.22
C GLU A 74 14.11 2.14 8.93
N GLY A 75 14.90 1.80 7.92
CA GLY A 75 15.07 0.41 7.48
C GLY A 75 13.75 -0.21 7.01
N ASN A 76 13.24 -1.17 7.78
CA ASN A 76 11.98 -1.88 7.52
C ASN A 76 10.82 -1.39 8.40
N THR A 77 10.96 -0.24 9.05
CA THR A 77 9.97 0.30 9.99
C THR A 77 9.50 1.66 9.54
N VAL A 78 8.19 1.90 9.59
CA VAL A 78 7.59 3.24 9.47
C VAL A 78 6.94 3.62 10.79
N SER A 79 7.08 4.88 11.18
CA SER A 79 6.56 5.38 12.45
C SER A 79 6.04 6.81 12.35
N ALA A 80 5.16 7.21 13.27
CA ALA A 80 4.70 8.58 13.41
C ALA A 80 4.39 8.88 14.89
N ASP A 81 4.66 10.11 15.33
CA ASP A 81 4.35 10.52 16.70
C ASP A 81 2.84 10.53 16.90
N LEU A 82 2.40 10.01 18.05
CA LEU A 82 0.99 9.90 18.43
C LEU A 82 0.71 10.85 19.58
N GLY A 83 -0.39 11.60 19.49
CA GLY A 83 -0.84 12.41 20.63
C GLY A 83 -1.37 11.53 21.76
N GLU A 84 -1.58 12.13 22.94
CA GLU A 84 -2.50 11.54 23.91
C GLU A 84 -3.83 11.26 23.20
N LEU A 85 -4.41 10.09 23.45
CA LEU A 85 -5.68 9.69 22.83
C LEU A 85 -6.87 10.26 23.61
N GLY A 86 -8.05 10.29 22.98
CA GLY A 86 -9.27 10.87 23.55
C GLY A 86 -10.32 9.80 23.81
N PRO A 87 -11.37 9.68 22.99
CA PRO A 87 -12.46 8.74 23.27
C PRO A 87 -11.97 7.30 23.36
N ALA A 88 -12.52 6.54 24.30
CA ALA A 88 -12.37 5.09 24.32
C ALA A 88 -13.05 4.47 23.10
N GLY A 89 -12.51 3.37 22.60
CA GLY A 89 -13.00 2.70 21.40
C GLY A 89 -11.89 2.26 20.46
N GLU A 90 -12.29 1.88 19.26
CA GLU A 90 -11.37 1.39 18.23
C GLU A 90 -10.64 2.55 17.54
N TYR A 91 -9.32 2.42 17.47
CA TYR A 91 -8.43 3.26 16.68
C TYR A 91 -7.84 2.41 15.58
N THR A 92 -7.64 2.99 14.40
CA THR A 92 -7.07 2.31 13.24
C THR A 92 -5.78 2.97 12.81
N ILE A 93 -4.68 2.22 12.86
CA ILE A 93 -3.42 2.61 12.19
C ILE A 93 -3.60 2.33 10.70
N ALA A 94 -3.53 3.35 9.86
CA ALA A 94 -3.53 3.20 8.40
C ALA A 94 -2.15 3.54 7.86
N TYR A 95 -1.65 2.72 6.94
CA TYR A 95 -0.33 2.95 6.34
C TYR A 95 -0.36 2.74 4.83
N ARG A 96 0.54 3.45 4.14
CA ARG A 96 0.94 3.18 2.77
C ARG A 96 2.45 3.38 2.67
N VAL A 97 3.17 2.34 2.27
CA VAL A 97 4.64 2.36 2.13
C VAL A 97 5.02 1.82 0.76
N THR A 98 6.28 1.99 0.37
CA THR A 98 6.83 1.37 -0.83
C THR A 98 7.98 0.48 -0.42
N SER A 99 7.92 -0.80 -0.78
CA SER A 99 8.98 -1.77 -0.50
C SER A 99 10.24 -1.47 -1.30
N ALA A 100 11.38 -2.04 -0.90
CA ALA A 100 12.67 -1.86 -1.59
C ALA A 100 12.62 -2.25 -3.07
N ASP A 101 11.76 -3.20 -3.46
CA ASP A 101 11.54 -3.64 -4.84
C ASP A 101 10.62 -2.69 -5.67
N GLY A 102 10.09 -1.64 -5.04
CA GLY A 102 9.32 -0.58 -5.69
C GLY A 102 7.80 -0.76 -5.69
N HIS A 103 7.26 -1.80 -5.07
CA HIS A 103 5.81 -2.00 -5.00
C HIS A 103 5.19 -1.22 -3.83
N PRO A 104 4.07 -0.49 -4.05
CA PRO A 104 3.33 0.10 -2.94
C PRO A 104 2.58 -0.99 -2.16
N VAL A 105 2.60 -0.87 -0.83
CA VAL A 105 1.87 -1.72 0.10
C VAL A 105 1.07 -0.83 1.03
N SER A 106 -0.23 -1.12 1.19
CA SER A 106 -1.10 -0.41 2.12
C SER A 106 -1.90 -1.38 2.97
N GLY A 107 -2.34 -0.92 4.13
CA GLY A 107 -3.16 -1.71 5.03
C GLY A 107 -3.60 -0.92 6.24
N THR A 108 -4.38 -1.60 7.09
CA THR A 108 -4.89 -1.07 8.34
C THR A 108 -4.65 -2.05 9.48
N ILE A 109 -4.42 -1.54 10.67
CA ILE A 109 -4.21 -2.31 11.89
C ILE A 109 -5.05 -1.68 13.01
N PRO A 110 -6.14 -2.32 13.44
CA PRO A 110 -6.96 -1.81 14.53
C PRO A 110 -6.33 -2.11 15.90
N PHE A 111 -6.59 -1.24 16.87
CA PHE A 111 -6.35 -1.45 18.30
C PHE A 111 -7.44 -0.74 19.10
N THR A 112 -7.70 -1.17 20.32
CA THR A 112 -8.75 -0.60 21.19
C THR A 112 -8.13 0.18 22.34
N LEU A 113 -8.54 1.44 22.51
CA LEU A 113 -8.31 2.19 23.73
C LEU A 113 -9.45 1.88 24.72
N THR A 114 -9.09 1.43 25.91
CA THR A 114 -10.04 0.97 26.94
C THR A 114 -10.45 2.05 27.93
N THR A 115 -9.68 3.13 28.03
CA THR A 115 -9.91 4.24 28.96
C THR A 115 -9.96 5.54 28.18
N GLU A 116 -10.99 6.36 28.44
CA GLU A 116 -11.08 7.69 27.83
C GLU A 116 -9.91 8.56 28.32
N GLY A 117 -9.18 9.15 27.37
CA GLY A 117 -8.14 10.14 27.60
C GLY A 117 -8.62 11.57 27.32
N SER A 118 -7.71 12.53 27.51
CA SER A 118 -8.00 13.97 27.38
C SER A 118 -7.33 14.60 26.16
N GLY A 119 -6.80 13.78 25.27
CA GLY A 119 -6.13 14.22 24.06
C GLY A 119 -7.01 15.03 23.12
N THR A 120 -6.36 15.87 22.31
CA THR A 120 -7.03 16.69 21.29
C THR A 120 -6.83 16.07 19.90
N PRO A 121 -7.91 15.76 19.16
CA PRO A 121 -7.78 15.23 17.81
C PRO A 121 -7.23 16.27 16.83
N GLY A 122 -6.71 15.79 15.70
CA GLY A 122 -6.40 16.58 14.52
C GLY A 122 -7.63 16.78 13.64
N ALA A 123 -7.40 17.02 12.34
CA ALA A 123 -8.47 17.17 11.36
C ALA A 123 -9.23 15.85 11.14
N ALA A 124 -10.45 15.96 10.61
CA ALA A 124 -11.22 14.81 10.14
C ALA A 124 -10.46 14.06 9.03
N ALA A 125 -10.44 12.73 9.09
CA ALA A 125 -9.67 11.90 8.16
C ALA A 125 -10.12 12.07 6.69
N ASP A 126 -11.43 12.22 6.45
CA ASP A 126 -11.99 12.40 5.10
C ASP A 126 -11.55 13.72 4.44
N ALA A 127 -11.31 14.76 5.25
CA ALA A 127 -10.81 16.04 4.75
C ALA A 127 -9.32 15.97 4.38
N ALA A 128 -8.54 15.10 5.03
CA ALA A 128 -7.13 14.88 4.72
C ALA A 128 -6.94 14.06 3.44
N ALA A 129 -7.80 13.07 3.17
CA ALA A 129 -7.74 12.25 1.95
C ALA A 129 -8.03 13.06 0.67
N ALA A 130 -8.83 14.13 0.76
CA ALA A 130 -9.16 15.00 -0.37
C ALA A 130 -8.00 15.90 -0.85
N GLY A 131 -6.89 15.97 -0.11
CA GLY A 131 -5.72 16.80 -0.45
C GLY A 131 -4.72 16.15 -1.40
N ASP A 132 -4.82 14.84 -1.65
CA ASP A 132 -3.84 14.07 -2.45
C ASP A 132 -4.32 13.72 -3.88
N ASP A 133 -5.54 14.12 -4.25
CA ASP A 133 -6.15 13.86 -5.57
C ASP A 133 -5.90 14.99 -6.60
N GLU A 134 -4.78 15.71 -6.48
CA GLU A 134 -4.30 16.68 -7.50
C GLU A 134 -3.21 16.09 -8.42
N GLY A 135 -3.10 14.76 -8.49
CA GLY A 135 -2.08 14.06 -9.29
C GLY A 135 -2.58 13.08 -10.36
N GLY A 136 -3.89 12.91 -10.50
CA GLY A 136 -4.53 11.94 -11.41
C GLY A 136 -4.48 12.32 -12.90
N GLY A 137 -3.34 12.78 -13.40
CA GLY A 137 -3.06 12.96 -14.83
C GLY A 137 -2.86 11.62 -15.54
N GLY A 138 -3.88 10.76 -15.51
CA GLY A 138 -3.90 9.56 -16.34
C GLY A 138 -3.83 9.99 -17.80
N VAL A 139 -2.75 9.59 -18.50
CA VAL A 139 -2.61 9.86 -19.94
C VAL A 139 -3.90 9.36 -20.61
N PRO A 140 -4.70 10.26 -21.20
CA PRO A 140 -6.01 9.87 -21.66
C PRO A 140 -5.82 8.86 -22.79
N LEU A 141 -6.53 7.73 -22.77
CA LEU A 141 -6.28 6.61 -23.69
C LEU A 141 -6.64 6.90 -25.15
N TRP A 142 -7.32 8.02 -25.43
CA TRP A 142 -7.83 8.35 -26.76
C TRP A 142 -6.77 8.48 -27.87
N PRO A 143 -5.53 9.00 -27.66
CA PRO A 143 -4.52 9.07 -28.71
C PRO A 143 -4.09 7.68 -29.17
N PHE A 144 -4.05 6.70 -28.26
CA PHE A 144 -3.72 5.30 -28.58
C PHE A 144 -4.84 4.63 -29.37
N VAL A 145 -6.09 4.90 -29.02
CA VAL A 145 -7.27 4.40 -29.76
C VAL A 145 -7.28 4.98 -31.19
N VAL A 146 -7.07 6.28 -31.35
CA VAL A 146 -6.97 6.92 -32.68
C VAL A 146 -5.81 6.35 -33.49
N GLY A 147 -4.65 6.16 -32.87
CA GLY A 147 -3.49 5.54 -33.52
C GLY A 147 -3.77 4.13 -34.03
N ALA A 148 -4.40 3.28 -33.21
CA ALA A 148 -4.78 1.92 -33.59
C ALA A 148 -5.77 1.90 -34.77
N VAL A 149 -6.77 2.78 -34.76
CA VAL A 149 -7.77 2.88 -35.85
C VAL A 149 -7.11 3.29 -37.17
N VAL A 150 -6.17 4.25 -37.15
CA VAL A 150 -5.45 4.70 -38.35
C VAL A 150 -4.58 3.57 -38.93
N ILE A 151 -3.88 2.81 -38.09
CA ILE A 151 -3.05 1.68 -38.53
C ILE A 151 -3.90 0.59 -39.17
N VAL A 152 -5.02 0.23 -38.54
CA VAL A 152 -5.95 -0.78 -39.08
C VAL A 152 -6.55 -0.30 -40.40
N ALA A 153 -6.99 0.95 -40.48
CA ALA A 153 -7.55 1.52 -41.71
C ALA A 153 -6.52 1.56 -42.85
N ALA A 154 -5.27 1.94 -42.56
CA ALA A 154 -4.18 1.94 -43.53
C ALA A 154 -3.84 0.51 -44.00
N GLY A 155 -3.80 -0.46 -43.09
CA GLY A 155 -3.58 -1.87 -43.41
C GLY A 155 -4.69 -2.46 -44.30
N VAL A 156 -5.95 -2.17 -43.98
CA VAL A 156 -7.11 -2.57 -44.79
C VAL A 156 -7.05 -1.91 -46.17
N PHE A 157 -6.77 -0.60 -46.23
CA PHE A 157 -6.63 0.11 -47.50
C PHE A 157 -5.53 -0.47 -48.40
N PHE A 158 -4.34 -0.75 -47.84
CA PHE A 158 -3.26 -1.38 -48.59
C PHE A 158 -3.57 -2.81 -49.03
N ALA A 159 -4.24 -3.60 -48.18
CA ALA A 159 -4.65 -4.97 -48.52
C ALA A 159 -5.70 -5.01 -49.64
N LEU A 160 -6.61 -4.05 -49.67
CA LEU A 160 -7.62 -3.89 -50.72
C LEU A 160 -7.05 -3.29 -52.01
N ARG A 161 -5.90 -2.61 -51.95
CA ARG A 161 -5.20 -2.04 -53.10
C ARG A 161 -4.23 -3.02 -53.79
N LYS A 162 -4.51 -4.33 -53.74
CA LYS A 162 -3.78 -5.32 -54.55
C LYS A 162 -3.81 -4.89 -56.02
N PRO A 163 -2.66 -4.68 -56.68
CA PRO A 163 -2.64 -4.45 -58.12
C PRO A 163 -3.12 -5.72 -58.83
N LYS A 164 -4.13 -5.59 -59.69
CA LYS A 164 -4.41 -6.63 -60.71
C LYS A 164 -3.22 -6.64 -61.66
N SER A 165 -2.50 -7.75 -61.74
CA SER A 165 -1.64 -8.05 -62.89
C SER A 165 -2.50 -8.38 -64.10
#